data_AF-A0A2S0LCR6-F1
#
_entry.id   AF-A0A2S0LCR6-F1
#
_cell.length_a   1.000
_cell.length_b   1.000
_cell.length_c   1.000
_cell.angle_alpha   90.00
_cell.angle_beta   90.00
_cell.angle_gamma   90.00
#
_symmetry.space_group_name_H-M   'P 1'
#
loop_
_entity.id
_entity.type
_entity.pdbx_description
1 polymer ?
#
loop_
_entity_poly.entity_id
_entity_poly.type
_entity_poly.pdbx_seq_one_letter_code
_entity_poly.pdbx_strand_id
1 'polypeptide(L)'
;MLLINHILPLLVFLCFTCQSITAQKAQECNLKVFLSLKSKTLQADFFKKIDSVTTVQYPKGKAQTVNITPTILNRYLNDIKKDLSQQSVGEMIAERTYHYKLVPPEFAKQANNAKNKIYISFYPKSCNFTLHLLYSYYLKEHDVVVESSVIYYFTIINGKIANFGRNEAG
;
A
#
# COMPACT_ATOMS: atom_id res chain seq x y z
N MET A 1 30.81 -21.43 55.75
CA MET A 1 29.56 -20.76 55.34
C MET A 1 29.93 -19.82 54.20
N LEU A 2 29.89 -20.17 52.91
CA LEU A 2 28.79 -20.70 52.10
C LEU A 2 27.53 -19.84 52.21
N LEU A 3 27.54 -18.71 51.49
CA LEU A 3 26.36 -18.14 50.84
C LEU A 3 26.80 -17.54 49.51
N ILE A 4 26.47 -18.32 48.48
CA ILE A 4 26.80 -18.18 47.08
C ILE A 4 25.91 -17.09 46.47
N ASN A 5 26.53 -16.01 46.00
CA ASN A 5 26.60 -15.66 44.58
C ASN A 5 25.40 -16.05 43.68
N HIS A 6 24.24 -15.40 43.79
CA HIS A 6 23.11 -15.66 42.86
C HIS A 6 22.32 -14.45 42.35
N ILE A 7 22.71 -13.21 42.63
CA ILE A 7 21.91 -12.04 42.20
C ILE A 7 22.38 -11.45 40.85
N LEU A 8 23.54 -11.85 40.34
CA LEU A 8 24.10 -11.28 39.10
C LEU A 8 23.64 -11.89 37.75
N PRO A 9 23.07 -13.11 37.63
CA PRO A 9 22.65 -13.61 36.32
C PRO A 9 21.24 -13.14 35.91
N LEU A 10 20.42 -12.64 36.85
CA LEU A 10 19.03 -12.25 36.54
C LEU A 10 18.91 -10.95 35.73
N LEU A 11 19.88 -10.04 35.87
CA LEU A 11 19.89 -8.76 35.14
C LEU A 11 20.41 -8.88 33.71
N VAL A 12 21.14 -9.95 33.38
CA VAL A 12 21.63 -10.19 32.01
C VAL A 12 20.55 -10.84 31.14
N PHE A 13 19.57 -11.54 31.72
CA PHE A 13 18.49 -12.17 30.95
C PHE A 13 17.36 -11.22 30.52
N LEU A 14 17.23 -10.03 31.12
CA LEU A 14 16.17 -9.07 30.81
C LEU A 14 16.48 -8.14 29.61
N CYS A 15 17.73 -8.13 29.11
CA CYS A 15 18.09 -7.35 27.92
C CYS A 15 17.93 -8.13 26.59
N PHE A 16 17.94 -9.47 26.62
CA PHE A 16 17.84 -10.27 25.39
C PHE A 16 16.43 -10.33 24.79
N THR A 17 15.38 -10.02 25.55
CA THR A 17 13.99 -10.03 25.06
C THR A 17 13.54 -8.68 24.48
N CYS A 18 14.19 -7.56 24.85
CA CYS A 18 13.89 -6.25 24.25
C CYS A 18 14.46 -6.12 22.82
N GLN A 19 15.62 -6.71 22.56
CA GLN A 19 16.21 -6.74 21.22
C GLN A 19 15.48 -7.69 20.27
N SER A 20 14.97 -8.83 20.76
CA SER A 20 14.26 -9.78 19.91
C SER A 20 12.89 -9.27 19.45
N ILE A 21 12.15 -8.54 20.28
CA ILE A 21 10.84 -7.97 19.88
C ILE A 21 11.00 -6.88 18.82
N THR A 22 12.02 -6.04 18.93
CA THR A 22 12.32 -5.00 17.94
C THR A 22 12.89 -5.57 16.65
N ALA A 23 13.75 -6.58 16.74
CA ALA A 23 14.26 -7.32 15.58
C ALA A 23 13.17 -8.13 14.86
N GLN A 24 12.25 -8.76 15.59
CA GLN A 24 11.14 -9.52 15.04
C GLN A 24 10.10 -8.62 14.35
N LYS A 25 9.77 -7.44 14.94
CA LYS A 25 8.98 -6.41 14.26
C LYS A 25 9.67 -5.85 13.01
N ALA A 26 11.00 -5.67 13.05
CA ALA A 26 11.77 -5.20 11.90
C ALA A 26 11.89 -6.26 10.79
N GLN A 27 11.91 -7.54 11.14
CA GLN A 27 11.96 -8.66 10.19
C GLN A 27 10.61 -8.92 9.50
N GLU A 28 9.49 -8.66 10.20
CA GLU A 28 8.14 -8.64 9.61
C GLU A 28 7.88 -7.40 8.75
N CYS A 29 8.57 -6.30 9.03
CA CYS A 29 8.34 -5.04 8.34
C CYS A 29 9.26 -4.83 7.14
N ASN A 30 8.92 -5.46 6.02
CA ASN A 30 9.70 -5.40 4.79
C ASN A 30 8.80 -5.04 3.61
N LEU A 31 9.28 -4.20 2.68
CA LEU A 31 8.58 -3.89 1.43
C LEU A 31 8.18 -5.16 0.65
N LYS A 32 8.98 -6.23 0.71
CA LYS A 32 8.64 -7.54 0.11
C LYS A 32 7.30 -8.10 0.61
N VAL A 33 6.86 -7.73 1.82
CA VAL A 33 5.55 -8.11 2.35
C VAL A 33 4.41 -7.53 1.52
N PHE A 34 4.60 -6.43 0.80
CA PHE A 34 3.61 -5.93 -0.16
C PHE A 34 3.23 -6.99 -1.21
N LEU A 35 4.19 -7.84 -1.63
CA LEU A 35 3.93 -8.93 -2.57
C LEU A 35 2.99 -10.01 -2.02
N SER A 36 2.74 -10.05 -0.70
CA SER A 36 1.75 -10.95 -0.10
C SER A 36 0.32 -10.64 -0.54
N LEU A 37 0.04 -9.45 -1.08
CA LEU A 37 -1.24 -9.10 -1.72
C LEU A 37 -1.55 -9.92 -2.98
N LYS A 38 -0.60 -10.75 -3.47
CA LYS A 38 -0.89 -11.78 -4.48
C LYS A 38 -1.70 -12.95 -3.95
N SER A 39 -1.72 -13.15 -2.63
CA SER A 39 -2.56 -14.16 -1.98
C SER A 39 -4.02 -13.80 -2.17
N LYS A 40 -4.84 -14.76 -2.63
CA LYS A 40 -6.29 -14.57 -2.81
C LYS A 40 -6.97 -14.09 -1.53
N THR A 41 -6.59 -14.65 -0.37
CA THR A 41 -7.19 -14.32 0.92
C THR A 41 -6.90 -12.88 1.33
N LEU A 42 -5.64 -12.46 1.21
CA LEU A 42 -5.25 -11.10 1.59
C LEU A 42 -5.78 -10.06 0.60
N GLN A 43 -5.81 -10.41 -0.69
CA GLN A 43 -6.41 -9.57 -1.72
C GLN A 43 -7.92 -9.39 -1.50
N ALA A 44 -8.64 -10.45 -1.13
CA ALA A 44 -10.06 -10.35 -0.81
C ALA A 44 -10.31 -9.44 0.41
N ASP A 45 -9.48 -9.53 1.45
CA ASP A 45 -9.57 -8.63 2.61
C ASP A 45 -9.27 -7.17 2.21
N PHE A 46 -8.27 -6.94 1.36
CA PHE A 46 -7.95 -5.61 0.83
C PHE A 46 -9.15 -4.97 0.12
N PHE A 47 -9.76 -5.70 -0.83
CA PHE A 47 -10.92 -5.18 -1.57
C PHE A 47 -12.16 -5.02 -0.69
N LYS A 48 -12.38 -5.92 0.27
CA LYS A 48 -13.46 -5.75 1.25
C LYS A 48 -13.30 -4.46 2.06
N LYS A 49 -12.07 -4.07 2.42
CA LYS A 49 -11.80 -2.81 3.12
C LYS A 49 -11.97 -1.60 2.21
N ILE A 50 -11.57 -1.67 0.94
CA ILE A 50 -11.89 -0.64 -0.06
C ILE A 50 -13.39 -0.43 -0.11
N ASP A 51 -14.17 -1.48 -0.31
CA ASP A 51 -15.62 -1.42 -0.42
C ASP A 51 -16.28 -0.84 0.85
N SER A 52 -15.76 -1.22 2.02
CA SER A 52 -16.24 -0.70 3.30
C SER A 52 -16.02 0.81 3.42
N VAL A 53 -14.85 1.33 2.99
CA VAL A 53 -14.55 2.77 3.07
C VAL A 53 -15.31 3.54 1.99
N THR A 54 -15.37 3.03 0.76
CA THR A 54 -16.06 3.70 -0.35
C THR A 54 -17.56 3.75 -0.15
N THR A 55 -18.18 2.73 0.46
CA THR A 55 -19.62 2.77 0.78
C THR A 55 -19.97 3.89 1.75
N VAL A 56 -19.06 4.24 2.67
CA VAL A 56 -19.23 5.36 3.60
C VAL A 56 -18.98 6.70 2.91
N GLN A 57 -17.94 6.80 2.07
CA GLN A 57 -17.57 8.03 1.36
C GLN A 57 -18.59 8.39 0.25
N TYR A 58 -19.08 7.39 -0.45
CA TYR A 58 -19.96 7.51 -1.61
C TYR A 58 -21.20 6.63 -1.46
N PRO A 59 -22.15 7.01 -0.57
CA PRO A 59 -23.43 6.33 -0.47
C PRO A 59 -24.19 6.35 -1.80
N LYS A 60 -25.05 5.34 -2.02
CA LYS A 60 -25.83 5.15 -3.26
C LYS A 60 -26.48 6.45 -3.72
N GLY A 61 -26.26 6.80 -5.00
CA GLY A 61 -26.75 8.04 -5.62
C GLY A 61 -25.70 9.15 -5.75
N LYS A 62 -24.47 8.94 -5.28
CA LYS A 62 -23.33 9.85 -5.50
C LYS A 62 -22.41 9.39 -6.65
N ALA A 63 -21.52 10.29 -7.07
CA ALA A 63 -20.59 10.13 -8.18
C ALA A 63 -19.81 8.80 -8.16
N GLN A 64 -19.49 8.30 -9.36
CA GLN A 64 -18.62 7.14 -9.53
C GLN A 64 -17.26 7.42 -8.89
N THR A 65 -16.82 6.51 -8.02
CA THR A 65 -15.49 6.55 -7.44
C THR A 65 -14.54 5.66 -8.23
N VAL A 66 -13.31 6.10 -8.45
CA VAL A 66 -12.29 5.26 -9.10
C VAL A 66 -11.58 4.45 -8.04
N ASN A 67 -11.70 3.13 -8.11
CA ASN A 67 -10.92 2.21 -7.29
C ASN A 67 -9.94 1.42 -8.14
N ILE A 68 -8.83 1.02 -7.52
CA ILE A 68 -7.98 -0.01 -8.08
C ILE A 68 -8.80 -1.29 -8.26
N THR A 69 -8.57 -2.01 -9.35
CA THR A 69 -9.24 -3.30 -9.60
C THR A 69 -8.29 -4.46 -9.29
N PRO A 70 -8.82 -5.67 -9.04
CA PRO A 70 -7.98 -6.87 -8.87
C PRO A 70 -7.03 -7.10 -10.05
N THR A 71 -7.50 -6.89 -11.29
CA THR A 71 -6.69 -7.03 -12.51
C THR A 71 -5.50 -6.07 -12.50
N ILE A 72 -5.74 -4.81 -12.14
CA ILE A 72 -4.70 -3.78 -12.10
C ILE A 72 -3.69 -4.08 -10.98
N LEU A 73 -4.18 -4.40 -9.79
CA LEU A 73 -3.32 -4.73 -8.66
C LEU A 73 -2.42 -5.93 -8.99
N ASN A 74 -2.97 -7.00 -9.55
CA ASN A 74 -2.20 -8.20 -9.90
C ASN A 74 -1.14 -7.92 -10.97
N ARG A 75 -1.47 -7.11 -11.99
CA ARG A 75 -0.50 -6.68 -12.99
C ARG A 75 0.65 -5.92 -12.33
N TYR A 76 0.33 -4.92 -11.51
CA TYR A 76 1.32 -4.13 -10.80
C TYR A 76 2.24 -4.96 -9.90
N LEU A 77 1.66 -5.83 -9.07
CA LEU A 77 2.42 -6.73 -8.20
C LEU A 77 3.34 -7.68 -8.97
N ASN A 78 2.99 -8.05 -10.21
CA ASN A 78 3.85 -8.86 -11.08
C ASN A 78 5.02 -8.05 -11.64
N ASP A 79 4.76 -6.84 -12.11
CA ASP A 79 5.76 -6.01 -12.77
C ASP A 79 6.82 -5.45 -11.81
N ILE A 80 6.47 -5.26 -10.53
CA ILE A 80 7.45 -4.84 -9.50
C ILE A 80 8.10 -6.00 -8.75
N LYS A 81 7.66 -7.26 -8.97
CA LYS A 81 8.14 -8.42 -8.21
C LYS A 81 9.67 -8.52 -8.24
N LYS A 82 10.26 -8.37 -9.43
CA LYS A 82 11.70 -8.47 -9.63
C LYS A 82 12.43 -7.31 -8.95
N ASP A 83 11.96 -6.09 -9.16
CA ASP A 83 12.51 -4.87 -8.56
C ASP A 83 12.53 -4.98 -7.02
N LEU A 84 11.40 -5.37 -6.42
CA LEU A 84 11.28 -5.58 -4.97
C LEU A 84 12.14 -6.74 -4.46
N SER A 85 12.40 -7.77 -5.27
CA SER A 85 13.20 -8.92 -4.86
C SER A 85 14.69 -8.59 -4.70
N GLN A 86 15.19 -7.60 -5.45
CA GLN A 86 16.61 -7.28 -5.58
C GLN A 86 17.08 -6.12 -4.68
N GLN A 87 16.19 -5.43 -3.97
CA GLN A 87 16.55 -4.18 -3.27
C GLN A 87 16.67 -4.30 -1.74
N SER A 88 17.51 -3.41 -1.19
CA SER A 88 17.89 -3.31 0.22
C SER A 88 16.82 -2.59 1.07
N VAL A 89 16.96 -2.68 2.40
CA VAL A 89 16.04 -2.13 3.39
C VAL A 89 16.23 -0.60 3.50
N GLY A 90 15.26 0.19 3.03
CA GLY A 90 15.24 1.66 3.09
C GLY A 90 13.86 2.24 2.76
N GLU A 91 13.68 3.56 2.90
CA GLU A 91 12.51 4.26 2.36
C GLU A 91 12.52 4.14 0.84
N MET A 92 11.46 3.57 0.28
CA MET A 92 11.45 3.21 -1.13
C MET A 92 10.09 3.52 -1.75
N ILE A 93 10.16 4.15 -2.93
CA ILE A 93 9.05 4.38 -3.84
C ILE A 93 9.26 3.47 -5.04
N ALA A 94 8.38 2.49 -5.24
CA ALA A 94 8.39 1.66 -6.44
C ALA A 94 7.32 2.17 -7.41
N GLU A 95 7.72 2.96 -8.41
CA GLU A 95 6.80 3.55 -9.39
C GLU A 95 6.67 2.70 -10.65
N ARG A 96 5.43 2.52 -11.12
CA ARG A 96 5.15 2.02 -12.45
C ARG A 96 4.07 2.88 -13.11
N THR A 97 4.39 3.42 -14.27
CA THR A 97 3.39 4.12 -15.09
C THR A 97 2.47 3.09 -15.76
N TYR A 98 1.17 3.17 -15.50
CA TYR A 98 0.17 2.41 -16.26
C TYR A 98 -0.86 3.35 -16.84
N HIS A 99 -1.05 3.21 -18.14
CA HIS A 99 -2.05 3.96 -18.87
C HIS A 99 -3.41 3.26 -18.73
N TYR A 100 -4.26 3.79 -17.84
CA TYR A 100 -5.69 3.45 -17.82
C TYR A 100 -6.46 4.42 -18.71
N LYS A 101 -7.38 3.88 -19.53
CA LYS A 101 -8.21 4.69 -20.42
C LYS A 101 -9.55 4.97 -19.73
N LEU A 102 -9.58 6.01 -18.89
CA LEU A 102 -10.82 6.62 -18.41
C LEU A 102 -11.24 7.83 -19.27
N VAL A 103 -10.30 8.37 -20.04
CA VAL A 103 -10.55 9.46 -20.99
C VAL A 103 -10.99 8.87 -22.33
N PRO A 104 -12.11 9.33 -22.91
CA PRO A 104 -12.54 8.93 -24.25
C PRO A 104 -11.46 9.23 -25.32
N PRO A 105 -11.33 8.42 -26.38
CA PRO A 105 -10.28 8.58 -27.39
C PRO A 105 -10.21 9.96 -28.03
N GLU A 106 -11.35 10.62 -28.22
CA GLU A 106 -11.48 11.96 -28.78
C GLU A 106 -10.85 13.06 -27.90
N PHE A 107 -10.77 12.82 -26.58
CA PHE A 107 -10.12 13.72 -25.62
C PHE A 107 -8.72 13.26 -25.21
N ALA A 108 -8.20 12.18 -25.82
CA ALA A 108 -6.90 11.62 -25.47
C ALA A 108 -5.72 12.58 -25.72
N LYS A 109 -5.88 13.59 -26.58
CA LYS A 109 -4.88 14.66 -26.77
C LYS A 109 -4.78 15.62 -25.58
N GLN A 110 -5.88 15.82 -24.86
CA GLN A 110 -5.91 16.59 -23.62
C GLN A 110 -5.37 15.76 -22.44
N ALA A 111 -5.59 14.44 -22.49
CA ALA A 111 -5.04 13.52 -21.50
C ALA A 111 -3.53 13.36 -21.68
N ASN A 112 -2.76 13.91 -20.76
CA ASN A 112 -1.35 13.55 -20.66
C ASN A 112 -1.25 12.14 -20.07
N ASN A 113 -1.18 11.15 -20.97
CA ASN A 113 -0.99 9.73 -20.66
C ASN A 113 0.15 9.49 -19.64
N ALA A 114 1.22 10.30 -19.65
CA ALA A 114 2.34 10.18 -18.72
C ALA A 114 1.97 10.38 -17.23
N LYS A 115 0.74 10.81 -16.94
CA LYS A 115 0.27 11.13 -15.58
C LYS A 115 -0.54 10.01 -14.93
N ASN A 116 -0.98 9.01 -15.69
CA ASN A 116 -1.62 7.82 -15.11
C ASN A 116 -0.55 6.90 -14.51
N LYS A 117 -0.51 6.80 -13.19
CA LYS A 117 0.58 6.14 -12.45
C LYS A 117 0.05 5.32 -11.30
N ILE A 118 0.66 4.17 -11.06
CA ILE A 118 0.49 3.44 -9.81
C ILE A 118 1.85 3.28 -9.15
N TYR A 119 1.93 3.60 -7.87
CA TYR A 119 3.17 3.42 -7.14
C TYR A 119 2.92 3.13 -5.68
N ILE A 120 3.87 2.43 -5.07
CA ILE A 120 3.86 2.09 -3.66
C ILE A 120 4.98 2.85 -2.98
N SER A 121 4.64 3.57 -1.92
CA SER A 121 5.58 4.16 -0.98
C SER A 121 5.61 3.29 0.27
N PHE A 122 6.79 2.97 0.77
CA PHE A 122 6.96 2.21 2.00
C PHE A 122 7.76 2.98 3.03
N TYR A 123 7.21 3.06 4.23
CA TYR A 123 7.81 3.75 5.37
C TYR A 123 8.26 2.72 6.41
N PRO A 124 9.55 2.32 6.43
CA PRO A 124 10.03 1.20 7.24
C PRO A 124 9.85 1.42 8.74
N LYS A 125 9.96 2.67 9.22
CA LYS A 125 9.83 3.02 10.64
C LYS A 125 8.44 2.74 11.21
N SER A 126 7.39 2.95 10.41
CA SER A 126 5.99 2.79 10.82
C SER A 126 5.34 1.52 10.25
N CYS A 127 6.04 0.81 9.37
CA CYS A 127 5.50 -0.32 8.63
C CYS A 127 4.30 -0.04 7.74
N ASN A 128 4.22 1.20 7.24
CA ASN A 128 3.10 1.65 6.45
C ASN A 128 3.40 1.54 4.95
N PHE A 129 2.43 0.98 4.25
CA PHE A 129 2.34 1.01 2.80
C PHE A 129 1.39 2.12 2.39
N THR A 130 1.76 2.89 1.37
CA THR A 130 0.87 3.83 0.71
C THR A 130 0.85 3.52 -0.78
N LEU A 131 -0.28 3.00 -1.27
CA LEU A 131 -0.51 2.73 -2.67
C LEU A 131 -1.22 3.93 -3.29
N HIS A 132 -0.58 4.53 -4.27
CA HIS A 132 -1.09 5.68 -5.00
C HIS A 132 -1.60 5.24 -6.37
N LEU A 133 -2.79 5.69 -6.73
CA LEU A 133 -3.39 5.54 -8.05
C LEU A 133 -3.69 6.94 -8.59
N LEU A 134 -2.88 7.43 -9.52
CA LEU A 134 -3.09 8.71 -10.20
C LEU A 134 -3.78 8.42 -11.52
N TYR A 135 -4.83 9.17 -11.82
CA TYR A 135 -5.61 9.00 -13.05
C TYR A 135 -6.13 10.33 -13.59
N SER A 136 -6.24 10.41 -14.90
CA SER A 136 -6.98 11.46 -15.59
C SER A 136 -8.36 10.97 -15.98
N TYR A 137 -9.37 11.84 -15.88
CA TYR A 137 -10.73 11.58 -16.34
C TYR A 137 -11.29 12.81 -17.05
N TYR A 138 -12.27 12.59 -17.92
CA TYR A 138 -12.93 13.66 -18.65
C TYR A 138 -14.16 14.15 -17.87
N LEU A 139 -14.21 15.46 -17.61
CA LEU A 139 -15.30 16.12 -16.91
C LEU A 139 -16.22 16.78 -17.93
N LYS A 140 -17.32 16.11 -18.25
CA LYS A 140 -18.24 16.50 -19.32
C LYS A 140 -18.84 17.90 -19.13
N GLU A 141 -19.11 18.30 -17.89
CA GLU A 141 -19.71 19.60 -17.57
C GLU A 141 -18.84 20.79 -18.00
N HIS A 142 -17.52 20.59 -18.06
CA HIS A 142 -16.54 21.64 -18.33
C HIS A 142 -15.70 21.37 -19.57
N ASP A 143 -16.01 20.29 -20.32
CA ASP A 143 -15.29 19.86 -21.53
C ASP A 143 -13.75 19.81 -21.35
N VAL A 144 -13.31 19.28 -20.21
CA VAL A 144 -11.89 19.29 -19.80
C VAL A 144 -11.47 17.96 -19.21
N VAL A 145 -10.21 17.58 -19.46
CA VAL A 145 -9.56 16.47 -18.76
C VAL A 145 -8.93 16.99 -17.46
N VAL A 146 -9.32 16.37 -16.35
CA VAL A 146 -8.81 16.68 -15.01
C VAL A 146 -8.02 15.50 -14.44
N GLU A 147 -7.15 15.80 -13.48
CA GLU A 147 -6.34 14.82 -12.76
C GLU A 147 -6.90 14.59 -11.37
N SER A 148 -6.84 13.34 -10.94
CA SER A 148 -7.18 12.97 -9.57
C SER A 148 -6.33 11.79 -9.13
N SER A 149 -6.40 11.50 -7.84
CA SER A 149 -5.64 10.46 -7.20
C SER A 149 -6.45 9.76 -6.13
N VAL A 150 -6.27 8.45 -6.03
CA VAL A 150 -6.73 7.65 -4.90
C VAL A 150 -5.52 7.10 -4.18
N ILE A 151 -5.53 7.26 -2.86
CA ILE A 151 -4.44 6.87 -1.97
C ILE A 151 -4.99 5.83 -1.00
N TYR A 152 -4.39 4.64 -0.99
CA TYR A 152 -4.67 3.59 -0.01
C TYR A 152 -3.51 3.51 0.96
N TYR A 153 -3.73 3.75 2.25
CA TYR A 153 -2.74 3.56 3.29
C TYR A 153 -3.12 2.35 4.14
N PHE A 154 -2.15 1.48 4.43
CA PHE A 154 -2.40 0.27 5.20
C PHE A 154 -1.10 -0.34 5.72
N THR A 155 -1.23 -1.27 6.65
CA THR A 155 -0.15 -2.11 7.17
C THR A 155 -0.47 -3.58 6.90
N ILE A 156 0.56 -4.39 6.70
CA ILE A 156 0.41 -5.85 6.64
C ILE A 156 1.19 -6.44 7.81
N ILE A 157 0.48 -7.01 8.78
CA ILE A 157 1.06 -7.60 9.99
C ILE A 157 0.54 -9.02 10.10
N ASN A 158 1.44 -10.00 10.24
CA ASN A 158 1.08 -11.42 10.33
C ASN A 158 0.12 -11.90 9.21
N GLY A 159 0.37 -11.42 7.99
CA GLY A 159 -0.44 -11.76 6.82
C GLY A 159 -1.88 -11.23 6.84
N LYS A 160 -2.18 -10.20 7.64
CA LYS A 160 -3.47 -9.52 7.71
C LYS A 160 -3.32 -8.02 7.44
N ILE A 161 -4.33 -7.40 6.85
CA ILE A 161 -4.34 -5.95 6.63
C ILE A 161 -4.88 -5.24 7.87
N ALA A 162 -4.10 -4.30 8.41
CA ALA A 162 -4.46 -3.44 9.53
C ALA A 162 -4.27 -1.96 9.16
N ASN A 163 -4.85 -1.05 9.96
CA ASN A 163 -4.73 0.41 9.80
C ASN A 163 -5.04 0.90 8.37
N PHE A 164 -6.08 0.33 7.77
CA PHE A 164 -6.46 0.63 6.40
C PHE A 164 -7.24 1.93 6.31
N GLY A 165 -6.94 2.73 5.30
CA GLY A 165 -7.86 3.75 4.82
C GLY A 165 -7.61 4.12 3.37
N ARG A 166 -8.53 4.92 2.85
CA ARG A 166 -8.61 5.35 1.45
C ARG A 166 -8.96 6.83 1.42
N ASN A 167 -8.16 7.63 0.73
CA ASN A 167 -8.45 9.03 0.46
C ASN A 167 -8.48 9.26 -1.06
N GLU A 168 -9.27 10.23 -1.49
CA GLU A 168 -9.32 10.69 -2.88
C GLU A 168 -9.02 12.18 -2.88
N ALA A 169 -8.17 12.62 -3.82
CA ALA A 169 -7.76 14.00 -3.97
C ALA A 169 -7.74 14.34 -5.46
N GLY A 170 -8.43 15.40 -5.85
CA GLY A 170 -8.56 15.91 -7.23
C GLY A 170 -9.03 17.34 -7.20
#